data_AF-A0A9Q0QET8-F1
#
_entry.id   AF-A0A9Q0QET8-F1
#
_cell.length_a   1.000
_cell.length_b   1.000
_cell.length_c   1.000
_cell.angle_alpha   90.00
_cell.angle_beta   90.00
_cell.angle_gamma   90.00
#
_symmetry.space_group_name_H-M   'P 1'
#
loop_
_entity.id
_entity.type
_entity.pdbx_description
1 polymer ?
#
loop_
_entity_poly.entity_id
_entity_poly.type
_entity_poly.pdbx_seq_one_letter_code
_entity_poly.pdbx_strand_id
1 'polypeptide(L)'
;MSEEHVFETLPLPGPNAYPRRIAIIGDLGLTSNSSTTIDHVIANDPSMILMVGDLTYANQYLTTGGKGAPCYSCAFPDAPIRETYQPRWDGWGRFMEPLISSSPMMVIEGNHEIEPQVSGITFKSYLSRYAVPSEESGSNSNFYYSFDAGGIHFVMLGAYVDYNSTGAQYSWLKKDLYQVDRAKTPWLVAAWHPPWYNSYSSHYQEFECMRQEMEALLYQYRVDIVFSGHVHAYERMNRVFNYTLDPCGPRLHNSW
;
A
#
# COMPACT_ATOMS: atom_id res chain seq x y z
N MET A 1 28.49 -14.18 -2.97
CA MET A 1 27.39 -15.15 -2.76
C MET A 1 26.61 -14.64 -1.57
N SER A 2 25.29 -14.62 -1.63
CA SER A 2 24.46 -14.26 -0.47
C SER A 2 24.57 -15.35 0.61
N GLU A 3 24.12 -15.03 1.82
CA GLU A 3 23.80 -16.06 2.81
C GLU A 3 22.56 -16.85 2.36
N GLU A 4 22.31 -17.99 2.99
CA GLU A 4 21.11 -18.80 2.74
C GLU A 4 19.91 -18.18 3.47
N HIS A 5 18.81 -17.96 2.76
CA HIS A 5 17.56 -17.42 3.30
C HIS A 5 16.43 -18.42 3.08
N VAL A 6 15.44 -18.42 3.98
CA VAL A 6 14.28 -19.31 3.95
C VAL A 6 13.02 -18.48 4.21
N PHE A 7 11.97 -18.75 3.44
CA PHE A 7 10.63 -18.22 3.68
C PHE A 7 9.58 -19.32 3.54
N GLU A 8 8.42 -19.14 4.16
CA GLU A 8 7.28 -20.04 4.04
C GLU A 8 6.28 -19.50 3.00
N THR A 9 5.82 -20.36 2.08
CA THR A 9 4.78 -19.98 1.11
C THR A 9 3.43 -19.78 1.79
N LEU A 10 2.62 -18.85 1.29
CA LEU A 10 1.26 -18.66 1.77
C LEU A 10 0.40 -19.92 1.52
N PRO A 11 -0.60 -20.20 2.37
CA PRO A 11 -1.52 -21.32 2.14
C PRO A 11 -2.23 -21.19 0.80
N LEU A 12 -2.46 -22.33 0.13
CA LEU A 12 -3.25 -22.35 -1.10
C LEU A 12 -4.69 -21.88 -0.83
N PRO A 13 -5.38 -21.30 -1.84
CA PRO A 13 -6.67 -20.70 -1.60
C PRO A 13 -7.73 -21.71 -1.17
N GLY A 14 -8.40 -21.44 -0.05
CA GLY A 14 -9.44 -22.29 0.51
C GLY A 14 -10.10 -21.65 1.74
N PRO A 15 -11.39 -21.93 2.00
CA PRO A 15 -12.20 -21.15 2.95
C PRO A 15 -11.79 -21.28 4.42
N ASN A 16 -10.94 -22.25 4.74
CA ASN A 16 -10.45 -22.53 6.10
C ASN A 16 -8.92 -22.51 6.20
N ALA A 17 -8.21 -22.03 5.18
CA ALA A 17 -6.76 -21.91 5.16
C ALA A 17 -6.39 -20.44 5.22
N TYR A 18 -5.66 -19.99 6.24
CA TYR A 18 -5.32 -18.58 6.41
C TYR A 18 -3.85 -18.41 6.82
N PRO A 19 -3.15 -17.36 6.37
CA PRO A 19 -1.89 -16.96 6.96
C PRO A 19 -2.08 -16.75 8.47
N ARG A 20 -1.08 -17.12 9.28
CA ARG A 20 -1.20 -17.07 10.74
C ARG A 20 -1.38 -15.64 11.22
N ARG A 21 -0.58 -14.73 10.68
CA ARG A 21 -0.56 -13.30 10.99
C ARG A 21 -0.19 -12.52 9.73
N ILE A 22 -0.90 -11.43 9.48
CA ILE A 22 -0.63 -10.50 8.39
C ILE A 22 -0.29 -9.17 9.05
N ALA A 23 0.94 -8.70 8.89
CA ALA A 23 1.34 -7.37 9.35
C ALA A 23 0.93 -6.34 8.31
N ILE A 24 0.42 -5.19 8.74
CA ILE A 24 -0.02 -4.10 7.86
C ILE A 24 0.61 -2.82 8.38
N ILE A 25 1.41 -2.18 7.54
CA ILE A 25 2.18 -0.98 7.86
C ILE A 25 2.11 -0.02 6.68
N GLY A 26 2.11 1.28 6.94
CA GLY A 26 2.21 2.35 5.94
C GLY A 26 3.26 3.35 6.39
N ASP A 27 3.73 4.22 5.48
CA ASP A 27 4.38 5.47 5.86
C ASP A 27 5.63 5.28 6.74
N LEU A 28 6.33 4.16 6.53
CA LEU A 28 7.33 3.67 7.46
C LEU A 28 8.52 4.63 7.56
N GLY A 29 8.99 5.10 6.40
CA GLY A 29 10.24 5.85 6.29
C GLY A 29 11.43 5.12 6.90
N LEU A 30 12.42 5.88 7.36
CA LEU A 30 13.62 5.33 7.99
C LEU A 30 14.11 6.27 9.09
N THR A 31 13.57 6.06 10.29
CA THR A 31 13.80 6.80 11.54
C THR A 31 13.95 5.83 12.72
N SER A 32 14.28 6.33 13.92
CA SER A 32 14.29 5.50 15.14
C SER A 32 12.92 4.90 15.47
N ASN A 33 11.84 5.63 15.16
CA ASN A 33 10.47 5.13 15.36
C ASN A 33 10.16 4.00 14.38
N SER A 34 10.62 4.13 13.13
CA SER A 34 10.52 3.07 12.12
C SER A 34 11.20 1.79 12.61
N SER A 35 12.36 1.89 13.26
CA SER A 35 13.02 0.73 13.90
C SER A 35 12.16 0.10 14.99
N THR A 36 11.50 0.91 15.83
CA THR A 36 10.59 0.40 16.87
C THR A 36 9.37 -0.29 16.26
N THR A 37 8.79 0.27 15.19
CA THR A 37 7.70 -0.35 14.44
C THR A 37 8.11 -1.71 13.89
N ILE A 38 9.29 -1.80 13.26
CA ILE A 38 9.79 -3.07 12.70
C ILE A 38 10.15 -4.08 13.80
N ASP A 39 10.73 -3.66 14.92
CA ASP A 39 10.96 -4.55 16.07
C ASP A 39 9.64 -5.16 16.57
N HIS A 40 8.57 -4.36 16.66
CA HIS A 40 7.24 -4.88 16.99
C HIS A 40 6.67 -5.82 15.92
N VAL A 41 6.87 -5.52 14.63
CA VAL A 41 6.43 -6.41 13.54
C VAL A 41 7.16 -7.75 13.63
N ILE A 42 8.48 -7.74 13.74
CA ILE A 42 9.32 -8.95 13.86
C ILE A 42 8.92 -9.77 15.09
N ALA A 43 8.74 -9.12 16.25
CA ALA A 43 8.32 -9.80 17.48
C ALA A 43 6.95 -10.50 17.36
N ASN A 44 6.12 -10.08 16.40
CA ASN A 44 4.83 -10.69 16.12
C ASN A 44 4.88 -11.78 15.04
N ASP A 45 6.03 -12.16 14.49
CA ASP A 45 6.19 -13.32 13.58
C ASP A 45 5.13 -13.36 12.46
N PRO A 46 5.11 -12.37 11.54
CA PRO A 46 4.11 -12.32 10.48
C PRO A 46 4.42 -13.32 9.36
N SER A 47 3.37 -13.97 8.86
CA SER A 47 3.45 -14.81 7.66
C SER A 47 3.62 -13.98 6.39
N MET A 48 3.19 -12.72 6.40
CA MET A 48 3.41 -11.75 5.33
C MET A 48 3.20 -10.32 5.83
N ILE A 49 3.68 -9.36 5.04
CA ILE A 49 3.57 -7.92 5.28
C ILE A 49 2.81 -7.27 4.13
N LEU A 50 1.90 -6.37 4.46
CA LEU A 50 1.24 -5.46 3.55
C LEU A 50 1.77 -4.04 3.82
N MET A 51 2.55 -3.50 2.88
CA MET A 51 3.09 -2.15 2.95
C MET A 51 2.23 -1.20 2.11
N VAL A 52 1.48 -0.32 2.76
CA VAL A 52 0.47 0.56 2.12
C VAL A 52 1.03 1.94 1.78
N GLY A 53 2.06 1.99 0.93
CA GLY A 53 2.63 3.23 0.39
C GLY A 53 3.57 3.99 1.33
N ASP A 54 4.23 5.01 0.78
CA ASP A 54 5.18 5.90 1.44
C ASP A 54 6.32 5.16 2.16
N LEU A 55 7.17 4.52 1.36
CA LEU A 55 8.14 3.56 1.87
C LEU A 55 9.32 4.25 2.55
N THR A 56 10.02 5.14 1.85
CA THR A 56 11.38 5.57 2.26
C THR A 56 11.52 7.05 2.58
N TYR A 57 10.58 7.87 2.10
CA TYR A 57 10.63 9.32 2.15
C TYR A 57 11.94 9.89 1.58
N ALA A 58 12.50 9.28 0.52
CA ALA A 58 13.69 9.80 -0.16
C ALA A 58 13.46 11.23 -0.70
N ASN A 59 12.22 11.58 -1.04
CA ASN A 59 11.76 12.90 -1.49
C ASN A 59 11.60 13.96 -0.37
N GLN A 60 12.04 13.66 0.85
CA GLN A 60 12.13 14.61 1.97
C GLN A 60 13.55 15.18 2.12
N TYR A 61 14.42 14.91 1.16
CA TYR A 61 15.84 15.29 1.15
C TYR A 61 16.18 15.96 -0.18
N LEU A 62 17.13 16.90 -0.15
CA LEU A 62 17.77 17.40 -1.35
C LEU A 62 18.62 16.30 -2.00
N THR A 63 18.92 16.44 -3.29
CA THR A 63 19.79 15.54 -4.06
C THR A 63 21.20 15.38 -3.45
N THR A 64 21.68 16.40 -2.75
CA THR A 64 22.97 16.39 -2.03
C THR A 64 22.92 15.63 -0.70
N GLY A 65 21.74 15.16 -0.27
CA GLY A 65 21.51 14.47 0.99
C GLY A 65 21.44 15.43 2.18
N GLY A 66 22.05 15.05 3.29
CA GLY A 66 22.04 15.84 4.53
C GLY A 66 20.80 15.58 5.40
N LYS A 67 20.33 16.61 6.10
CA LYS A 67 19.18 16.51 7.01
C LYS A 67 17.89 16.66 6.20
N GLY A 68 17.07 15.61 6.20
CA GLY A 68 15.73 15.66 5.62
C GLY A 68 14.81 16.62 6.37
N ALA A 69 13.74 17.05 5.70
CA ALA A 69 12.72 17.92 6.27
C ALA A 69 11.38 17.17 6.39
N PRO A 70 10.59 17.39 7.45
CA PRO A 70 9.25 16.79 7.56
C PRO A 70 8.29 17.38 6.52
N CYS A 71 8.50 18.64 6.12
CA CYS A 71 7.80 19.30 5.04
C CYS A 71 8.84 19.84 4.04
N TYR A 72 9.09 19.10 2.96
CA TYR A 72 10.02 19.53 1.91
C TYR A 72 9.67 20.91 1.34
N SER A 73 8.40 21.17 1.00
CA SER A 73 7.99 22.46 0.41
C SER A 73 8.14 23.63 1.38
N CYS A 74 8.06 23.38 2.69
CA CYS A 74 8.30 24.38 3.71
C CYS A 74 9.80 24.68 3.89
N ALA A 75 10.64 23.66 3.77
CA ALA A 75 12.09 23.77 4.01
C ALA A 75 12.88 24.18 2.77
N PHE A 76 12.41 23.79 1.58
CA PHE A 76 13.07 23.99 0.30
C PHE A 76 12.10 24.61 -0.73
N PRO A 77 11.52 25.79 -0.45
CA PRO A 77 10.52 26.42 -1.33
C PRO A 77 11.08 26.79 -2.70
N ASP A 78 12.38 27.05 -2.79
CA ASP A 78 13.07 27.46 -4.01
C ASP A 78 13.66 26.28 -4.81
N ALA A 79 13.42 25.03 -4.38
CA ALA A 79 13.89 23.87 -5.11
C ALA A 79 13.22 23.81 -6.50
N PRO A 80 13.99 23.63 -7.58
CA PRO A 80 13.44 23.69 -8.95
C PRO A 80 12.51 22.51 -9.28
N ILE A 81 12.59 21.44 -8.48
CA ILE A 81 11.74 20.25 -8.54
C ILE A 81 11.62 19.66 -7.13
N ARG A 82 10.68 18.73 -6.93
CA ARG A 82 10.67 17.86 -5.76
C ARG A 82 11.85 16.89 -5.81
N GLU A 83 13.00 17.29 -5.27
CA GLU A 83 14.21 16.49 -5.25
C GLU A 83 14.06 15.23 -4.40
N THR A 84 15.00 14.29 -4.58
CA THR A 84 15.10 13.05 -3.81
C THR A 84 16.55 12.72 -3.50
N TYR A 85 16.80 12.12 -2.34
CA TYR A 85 18.09 11.49 -2.02
C TYR A 85 17.97 9.97 -2.13
N GLN A 86 18.19 9.45 -3.34
CA GLN A 86 17.99 8.04 -3.70
C GLN A 86 18.72 7.01 -2.81
N PRO A 87 19.92 7.27 -2.24
CA PRO A 87 20.55 6.33 -1.30
C PRO A 87 19.69 5.98 -0.08
N ARG A 88 18.64 6.76 0.23
CA ARG A 88 17.63 6.40 1.25
C ARG A 88 16.91 5.10 0.91
N TRP A 89 16.63 4.82 -0.36
CA TRP A 89 16.05 3.55 -0.78
C TRP A 89 16.97 2.37 -0.48
N ASP A 90 18.27 2.52 -0.71
CA ASP A 90 19.25 1.47 -0.41
C ASP A 90 19.41 1.28 1.11
N GLY A 91 19.40 2.37 1.87
CA GLY A 91 19.39 2.32 3.33
C GLY A 91 18.15 1.63 3.89
N TRP A 92 16.98 1.91 3.32
CA TRP A 92 15.71 1.28 3.71
C TRP A 92 15.70 -0.21 3.37
N GLY A 93 16.17 -0.58 2.17
CA GLY A 93 16.30 -1.99 1.78
C GLY A 93 17.19 -2.79 2.73
N ARG A 94 18.35 -2.25 3.10
CA ARG A 94 19.25 -2.86 4.10
C ARG A 94 18.63 -2.94 5.50
N PHE A 95 17.87 -1.93 5.88
CA PHE A 95 17.16 -1.91 7.16
C PHE A 95 16.06 -2.97 7.23
N MET A 96 15.32 -3.18 6.13
CA MET A 96 14.22 -4.14 6.05
C MET A 96 14.65 -5.57 5.73
N GLU A 97 15.85 -5.77 5.18
CA GLU A 97 16.40 -7.07 4.76
C GLU A 97 16.20 -8.21 5.78
N PRO A 98 16.45 -8.02 7.10
CA PRO A 98 16.24 -9.08 8.09
C PRO A 98 14.80 -9.60 8.17
N LEU A 99 13.81 -8.77 7.81
CA LEU A 99 12.40 -9.13 7.81
C LEU A 99 11.96 -9.63 6.42
N ILE A 100 12.28 -8.87 5.36
CA ILE A 100 11.72 -9.14 4.02
C ILE A 100 12.46 -10.25 3.26
N SER A 101 13.61 -10.71 3.76
CA SER A 101 14.28 -11.90 3.23
C SER A 101 13.66 -13.22 3.70
N SER A 102 12.85 -13.19 4.77
CA SER A 102 12.17 -14.37 5.34
C SER A 102 10.65 -14.31 5.32
N SER A 103 10.07 -13.11 5.18
CA SER A 103 8.62 -12.90 5.12
C SER A 103 8.24 -12.14 3.85
N PRO A 104 7.34 -12.66 3.00
CA PRO A 104 6.86 -11.95 1.82
C PRO A 104 6.25 -10.59 2.17
N MET A 105 6.60 -9.56 1.38
CA MET A 105 6.08 -8.21 1.53
C MET A 105 5.43 -7.76 0.22
N MET A 106 4.15 -7.42 0.28
CA MET A 106 3.39 -6.84 -0.83
C MET A 106 3.33 -5.33 -0.65
N VAL A 107 3.63 -4.58 -1.70
CA VAL A 107 3.74 -3.11 -1.67
C VAL A 107 2.73 -2.47 -2.62
N ILE A 108 2.17 -1.33 -2.23
CA ILE A 108 1.48 -0.42 -3.17
C ILE A 108 2.12 0.95 -3.08
N GLU A 109 2.03 1.76 -4.12
CA GLU A 109 2.62 3.10 -4.14
C GLU A 109 1.87 4.10 -3.25
N GLY A 110 2.61 5.04 -2.66
CA GLY A 110 2.10 6.27 -2.07
C GLY A 110 2.53 7.51 -2.86
N ASN A 111 2.19 8.71 -2.36
CA ASN A 111 2.63 9.94 -3.02
C ASN A 111 4.14 10.15 -2.89
N HIS A 112 4.78 9.61 -1.86
CA HIS A 112 6.21 9.76 -1.70
C HIS A 112 7.01 8.99 -2.75
N GLU A 113 6.40 8.01 -3.42
CA GLU A 113 7.00 7.26 -4.52
C GLU A 113 6.90 7.97 -5.88
N ILE A 114 6.12 9.06 -6.02
CA ILE A 114 5.96 9.78 -7.31
C ILE A 114 7.33 10.21 -7.85
N GLU A 115 8.20 10.75 -6.99
CA GLU A 115 9.61 11.08 -7.26
C GLU A 115 9.85 11.63 -8.68
N PRO A 116 9.30 12.81 -9.04
CA PRO A 116 9.38 13.32 -10.39
C PRO A 116 10.83 13.63 -10.78
N GLN A 117 11.21 13.21 -11.99
CA GLN A 117 12.55 13.36 -12.55
C GLN A 117 12.49 14.04 -13.93
N VAL A 118 13.66 14.17 -14.55
CA VAL A 118 13.79 14.65 -15.93
C VAL A 118 12.85 13.90 -16.88
N SER A 119 12.35 14.59 -17.91
CA SER A 119 11.48 14.00 -18.93
C SER A 119 10.15 13.43 -18.42
N GLY A 120 9.65 13.89 -17.27
CA GLY A 120 8.35 13.48 -16.72
C GLY A 120 8.35 12.06 -16.16
N ILE A 121 9.52 11.47 -15.92
CA ILE A 121 9.65 10.16 -15.26
C ILE A 121 9.15 10.28 -13.82
N THR A 122 8.31 9.33 -13.40
CA THR A 122 7.80 9.18 -12.03
C THR A 122 7.88 7.72 -11.59
N PHE A 123 7.84 7.45 -10.29
CA PHE A 123 7.81 6.10 -9.70
C PHE A 123 8.98 5.19 -10.05
N LYS A 124 10.09 5.73 -10.59
CA LYS A 124 11.18 4.92 -11.13
C LYS A 124 11.76 3.97 -10.08
N SER A 125 11.95 4.44 -8.85
CA SER A 125 12.51 3.63 -7.75
C SER A 125 11.54 2.56 -7.27
N TYR A 126 10.26 2.89 -7.09
CA TYR A 126 9.21 1.94 -6.75
C TYR A 126 9.13 0.81 -7.79
N LEU A 127 8.95 1.15 -9.06
CA LEU A 127 8.77 0.21 -10.17
C LEU A 127 9.99 -0.70 -10.42
N SER A 128 11.19 -0.25 -10.03
CA SER A 128 12.43 -1.00 -10.27
C SER A 128 12.87 -1.86 -9.10
N ARG A 129 12.34 -1.65 -7.89
CA ARG A 129 12.82 -2.29 -6.65
C ARG A 129 11.92 -3.41 -6.14
N TYR A 130 10.62 -3.38 -6.46
CA TYR A 130 9.67 -4.34 -5.92
C TYR A 130 9.04 -5.21 -7.00
N ALA A 131 8.97 -6.50 -6.70
CA ALA A 131 8.20 -7.46 -7.48
C ALA A 131 6.79 -7.56 -6.88
N VAL A 132 5.80 -7.47 -7.74
CA VAL A 132 4.37 -7.65 -7.42
C VAL A 132 3.74 -8.50 -8.52
N PRO A 133 2.68 -9.26 -8.25
CA PRO A 133 2.12 -10.26 -9.17
C PRO A 133 1.27 -9.61 -10.27
N SER A 134 1.83 -8.64 -10.99
CA SER A 134 1.10 -7.82 -11.97
C SER A 134 0.72 -8.61 -13.22
N GLU A 135 1.58 -9.51 -13.68
CA GLU A 135 1.26 -10.40 -14.81
C GLU A 135 0.29 -11.51 -14.37
N GLU A 136 0.53 -12.12 -13.21
CA GLU A 136 -0.22 -13.22 -12.66
C GLU A 136 -1.65 -12.82 -12.30
N SER A 137 -1.86 -11.58 -11.83
CA SER A 137 -3.18 -11.01 -11.57
C SER A 137 -3.85 -10.41 -12.81
N GLY A 138 -3.21 -10.48 -13.97
CA GLY A 138 -3.72 -9.95 -15.24
C GLY A 138 -3.85 -8.41 -15.29
N SER A 139 -3.22 -7.68 -14.35
CA SER A 139 -3.24 -6.21 -14.35
C SER A 139 -2.24 -5.63 -15.35
N ASN A 140 -1.11 -6.33 -15.57
CA ASN A 140 0.07 -5.86 -16.30
C ASN A 140 0.56 -4.48 -15.80
N SER A 141 0.34 -4.19 -14.52
CA SER A 141 0.67 -2.93 -13.85
C SER A 141 1.18 -3.20 -12.44
N ASN A 142 2.31 -2.60 -12.08
CA ASN A 142 2.81 -2.67 -10.69
C ASN A 142 2.12 -1.63 -9.77
N PHE A 143 1.21 -0.83 -10.31
CA PHE A 143 0.42 0.16 -9.55
C PHE A 143 -0.91 -0.39 -9.03
N TYR A 144 -1.34 -1.55 -9.50
CA TYR A 144 -2.56 -2.20 -9.02
C TYR A 144 -2.52 -3.66 -9.45
N TYR A 145 -2.87 -4.56 -8.54
CA TYR A 145 -2.78 -5.99 -8.74
C TYR A 145 -3.58 -6.71 -7.65
N SER A 146 -3.78 -8.02 -7.78
CA SER A 146 -4.45 -8.84 -6.79
C SER A 146 -3.67 -10.12 -6.52
N PHE A 147 -3.96 -10.77 -5.39
CA PHE A 147 -3.37 -12.07 -5.06
C PHE A 147 -4.20 -12.77 -3.99
N ASP A 148 -4.09 -14.09 -3.95
CA ASP A 148 -4.71 -14.89 -2.90
C ASP A 148 -3.70 -15.26 -1.82
N ALA A 149 -4.11 -15.18 -0.56
CA ALA A 149 -3.37 -15.69 0.59
C ALA A 149 -4.30 -16.55 1.44
N GLY A 150 -4.34 -17.85 1.15
CA GLY A 150 -5.36 -18.73 1.71
C GLY A 150 -6.77 -18.29 1.30
N GLY A 151 -7.71 -18.26 2.24
CA GLY A 151 -9.10 -17.86 2.03
C GLY A 151 -9.32 -16.35 1.88
N ILE A 152 -8.27 -15.57 1.58
CA ILE A 152 -8.32 -14.12 1.43
C ILE A 152 -7.90 -13.76 0.01
N HIS A 153 -8.77 -13.06 -0.70
CA HIS A 153 -8.44 -12.38 -1.94
C HIS A 153 -8.09 -10.93 -1.63
N PHE A 154 -6.86 -10.52 -1.94
CA PHE A 154 -6.38 -9.15 -1.76
C PHE A 154 -6.44 -8.39 -3.08
N VAL A 155 -6.91 -7.16 -3.03
CA VAL A 155 -6.91 -6.22 -4.16
C VAL A 155 -6.12 -4.97 -3.76
N MET A 156 -5.01 -4.72 -4.45
CA MET A 156 -4.16 -3.54 -4.27
C MET A 156 -4.52 -2.52 -5.34
N LEU A 157 -4.95 -1.32 -4.94
CA LEU A 157 -5.39 -0.26 -5.85
C LEU A 157 -4.43 0.94 -5.81
N GLY A 158 -4.16 1.47 -7.00
CA GLY A 158 -3.29 2.61 -7.19
C GLY A 158 -4.06 3.92 -7.18
N ALA A 159 -3.79 4.75 -6.18
CA ALA A 159 -4.45 6.04 -6.01
C ALA A 159 -3.82 7.18 -6.82
N TYR A 160 -2.56 6.99 -7.27
CA TYR A 160 -1.79 8.01 -8.00
C TYR A 160 -1.65 7.70 -9.50
N VAL A 161 -2.48 6.79 -9.99
CA VAL A 161 -2.67 6.48 -11.42
C VAL A 161 -4.15 6.61 -11.77
N ASP A 162 -4.49 6.57 -13.07
CA ASP A 162 -5.88 6.72 -13.50
C ASP A 162 -6.80 5.65 -12.87
N TYR A 163 -7.76 6.12 -12.08
CA TYR A 163 -8.77 5.32 -11.39
C TYR A 163 -10.20 5.58 -11.92
N ASN A 164 -10.33 6.38 -12.98
CA ASN A 164 -11.65 6.69 -13.54
C ASN A 164 -12.36 5.42 -14.02
N SER A 165 -13.69 5.42 -13.96
CA SER A 165 -14.54 4.29 -14.38
C SER A 165 -14.37 3.86 -15.85
N THR A 166 -13.78 4.71 -16.69
CA THR A 166 -13.43 4.42 -18.09
C THR A 166 -11.98 3.93 -18.29
N GLY A 167 -11.16 3.99 -17.24
CA GLY A 167 -9.73 3.70 -17.26
C GLY A 167 -9.37 2.22 -17.15
N ALA A 168 -8.08 1.93 -17.34
CA ALA A 168 -7.55 0.56 -17.34
C ALA A 168 -7.67 -0.12 -15.97
N GLN A 169 -7.32 0.60 -14.89
CA GLN A 169 -7.39 0.09 -13.52
C GLN A 169 -8.82 -0.32 -13.15
N TYR A 170 -9.81 0.53 -13.43
CA TYR A 170 -11.21 0.23 -13.12
C TYR A 170 -11.74 -0.95 -13.93
N SER A 171 -11.39 -1.03 -15.23
CA SER A 171 -11.76 -2.14 -16.09
C SER A 171 -11.17 -3.47 -15.61
N TRP A 172 -9.90 -3.45 -15.17
CA TRP A 172 -9.25 -4.61 -14.54
C TRP A 172 -9.94 -4.98 -13.23
N LEU A 173 -10.15 -4.03 -12.31
CA LEU A 173 -10.80 -4.25 -11.01
C LEU A 173 -12.16 -4.93 -11.16
N LYS A 174 -12.97 -4.45 -12.11
CA LYS A 174 -14.29 -5.05 -12.39
C LYS A 174 -14.19 -6.52 -12.81
N LYS A 175 -13.16 -6.88 -13.59
CA LYS A 175 -12.93 -8.28 -14.03
C LYS A 175 -12.40 -9.14 -12.90
N ASP A 176 -11.46 -8.61 -12.12
CA ASP A 176 -10.86 -9.26 -10.96
C ASP A 176 -11.94 -9.63 -9.92
N LEU A 177 -12.73 -8.65 -9.48
CA LEU A 177 -13.85 -8.85 -8.55
C LEU A 177 -14.90 -9.83 -9.06
N TYR A 178 -15.16 -9.84 -10.37
CA TYR A 178 -16.10 -10.79 -10.99
C TYR A 178 -15.62 -12.25 -10.92
N GLN A 179 -14.31 -12.47 -10.87
CA GLN A 179 -13.71 -13.80 -10.81
C GLN A 179 -13.58 -14.35 -9.37
N VAL A 180 -13.79 -13.52 -8.35
CA VAL A 180 -13.68 -13.92 -6.95
C VAL A 180 -14.77 -14.93 -6.59
N ASP A 181 -14.37 -16.17 -6.33
CA ASP A 181 -15.24 -17.20 -5.75
C ASP A 181 -15.18 -17.12 -4.22
N ARG A 182 -16.21 -16.52 -3.60
CA ARG A 182 -16.33 -16.36 -2.15
C ARG A 182 -16.47 -17.70 -1.39
N ALA A 183 -16.76 -18.81 -2.07
CA ALA A 183 -16.71 -20.14 -1.44
C ALA A 183 -15.26 -20.64 -1.28
N LYS A 184 -14.32 -20.12 -2.08
CA LYS A 184 -12.89 -20.44 -2.03
C LYS A 184 -12.10 -19.41 -1.23
N THR A 185 -12.36 -18.12 -1.46
CA THR A 185 -11.76 -16.98 -0.76
C THR A 185 -12.87 -16.15 -0.09
N PRO A 186 -13.36 -16.57 1.10
CA PRO A 186 -14.47 -15.89 1.77
C PRO A 186 -14.19 -14.42 2.10
N TRP A 187 -12.93 -14.06 2.32
CA TRP A 187 -12.52 -12.70 2.63
C TRP A 187 -12.07 -11.97 1.37
N LEU A 188 -12.62 -10.78 1.17
CA LEU A 188 -12.19 -9.84 0.14
C LEU A 188 -11.64 -8.59 0.83
N VAL A 189 -10.34 -8.38 0.73
CA VAL A 189 -9.63 -7.28 1.39
C VAL A 189 -9.03 -6.37 0.33
N ALA A 190 -9.23 -5.07 0.46
CA ALA A 190 -8.61 -4.08 -0.43
C ALA A 190 -7.57 -3.25 0.31
N ALA A 191 -6.58 -2.73 -0.41
CA ALA A 191 -5.65 -1.75 0.14
C ALA A 191 -5.21 -0.75 -0.92
N TRP A 192 -5.05 0.50 -0.50
CA TRP A 192 -4.53 1.61 -1.29
C TRP A 192 -4.04 2.69 -0.33
N HIS A 193 -3.15 3.58 -0.78
CA HIS A 193 -2.45 4.46 0.13
C HIS A 193 -3.34 5.53 0.83
N PRO A 194 -4.03 6.45 0.15
CA PRO A 194 -4.80 7.51 0.82
C PRO A 194 -6.20 7.05 1.29
N PRO A 195 -6.58 7.28 2.56
CA PRO A 195 -7.87 6.85 3.08
C PRO A 195 -9.03 7.67 2.49
N TRP A 196 -10.12 7.01 2.13
CA TRP A 196 -11.36 7.70 1.71
C TRP A 196 -12.11 8.31 2.89
N TYR A 197 -12.07 7.63 4.04
CA TYR A 197 -12.67 8.09 5.27
C TYR A 197 -11.58 8.32 6.30
N ASN A 198 -11.36 9.58 6.65
CA ASN A 198 -10.41 10.03 7.66
C ASN A 198 -11.00 11.23 8.41
N SER A 199 -10.87 11.27 9.73
CA SER A 199 -11.38 12.38 10.56
C SER A 199 -10.32 13.37 11.03
N TYR A 200 -9.04 13.12 10.71
CA TYR A 200 -7.97 14.08 10.96
C TYR A 200 -8.05 15.25 9.97
N SER A 201 -7.55 16.42 10.40
CA SER A 201 -7.48 17.60 9.52
C SER A 201 -6.49 17.41 8.37
N SER A 202 -5.43 16.63 8.58
CA SER A 202 -4.49 16.26 7.52
C SER A 202 -5.20 15.38 6.50
N HIS A 203 -5.09 15.73 5.22
CA HIS A 203 -5.61 14.93 4.11
C HIS A 203 -7.13 14.67 4.17
N TYR A 204 -7.89 15.53 4.88
CA TYR A 204 -9.34 15.39 5.03
C TYR A 204 -10.04 15.45 3.65
N GLN A 205 -10.71 14.35 3.28
CA GLN A 205 -11.42 14.21 2.00
C GLN A 205 -10.56 14.44 0.75
N GLU A 206 -9.24 14.24 0.83
CA GLU A 206 -8.31 14.52 -0.27
C GLU A 206 -8.57 13.63 -1.50
N PHE A 207 -8.95 12.36 -1.28
CA PHE A 207 -9.18 11.37 -2.34
C PHE A 207 -10.67 11.03 -2.55
N GLU A 208 -11.54 12.02 -2.34
CA GLU A 208 -12.98 11.90 -2.49
C GLU A 208 -13.39 11.52 -3.93
N CYS A 209 -12.63 11.96 -4.95
CA CYS A 209 -12.88 11.57 -6.35
C CYS A 209 -12.69 10.05 -6.57
N MET A 210 -11.64 9.46 -5.99
CA MET A 210 -11.42 8.01 -6.10
C MET A 210 -12.54 7.23 -5.41
N ARG A 211 -12.98 7.70 -4.23
CA ARG A 211 -14.14 7.13 -3.53
C ARG A 211 -15.39 7.14 -4.41
N GLN A 212 -15.71 8.28 -5.04
CA GLN A 212 -16.89 8.42 -5.89
C GLN A 212 -16.87 7.49 -7.11
N GLU A 213 -15.69 7.24 -7.70
CA GLU A 213 -15.56 6.33 -8.83
C GLU A 213 -15.68 4.86 -8.40
N MET A 214 -14.98 4.45 -7.33
CA MET A 214 -14.75 3.03 -7.03
C MET A 214 -15.60 2.45 -5.89
N GLU A 215 -16.06 3.25 -4.92
CA GLU A 215 -16.69 2.72 -3.71
C GLU A 215 -17.95 1.89 -4.00
N ALA A 216 -18.79 2.33 -4.94
CA ALA A 216 -20.00 1.61 -5.32
C ALA A 216 -19.68 0.21 -5.88
N LEU A 217 -18.61 0.08 -6.66
CA LEU A 217 -18.17 -1.20 -7.21
C LEU A 217 -17.66 -2.13 -6.10
N LEU A 218 -16.78 -1.63 -5.22
CA LEU A 218 -16.26 -2.39 -4.09
C LEU A 218 -17.38 -2.84 -3.14
N TYR A 219 -18.36 -1.98 -2.88
CA TYR A 219 -19.53 -2.29 -2.07
C TYR A 219 -20.40 -3.38 -2.72
N GLN A 220 -20.62 -3.31 -4.05
CA GLN A 220 -21.39 -4.31 -4.80
C GLN A 220 -20.80 -5.71 -4.63
N TYR A 221 -19.47 -5.83 -4.65
CA TYR A 221 -18.75 -7.10 -4.47
C TYR A 221 -18.47 -7.46 -3.01
N ARG A 222 -19.02 -6.69 -2.06
CA ARG A 222 -18.91 -6.95 -0.61
C ARG A 222 -17.47 -7.05 -0.14
N VAL A 223 -16.64 -6.06 -0.47
CA VAL A 223 -15.32 -5.90 0.18
C VAL A 223 -15.53 -5.83 1.70
N ASP A 224 -14.77 -6.63 2.44
CA ASP A 224 -14.92 -6.78 3.88
C ASP A 224 -14.15 -5.72 4.66
N ILE A 225 -12.89 -5.49 4.24
CA ILE A 225 -11.93 -4.63 4.93
C ILE A 225 -11.11 -3.84 3.91
N VAL A 226 -10.82 -2.59 4.24
CA VAL A 226 -9.92 -1.72 3.50
C VAL A 226 -8.79 -1.26 4.42
N PHE A 227 -7.54 -1.33 3.94
CA PHE A 227 -6.38 -0.77 4.61
C PHE A 227 -5.75 0.37 3.81
N SER A 228 -5.39 1.44 4.51
CA SER A 228 -4.74 2.64 3.98
C SER A 228 -3.62 3.13 4.90
N GLY A 229 -2.78 4.02 4.37
CA GLY A 229 -1.72 4.77 5.05
C GLY A 229 -1.94 6.28 4.90
N HIS A 230 -0.93 7.05 4.51
CA HIS A 230 -0.97 8.49 4.16
C HIS A 230 -1.21 9.43 5.34
N VAL A 231 -2.25 9.20 6.13
CA VAL A 231 -2.49 9.96 7.35
C VAL A 231 -1.61 9.38 8.46
N HIS A 232 -0.73 10.21 9.03
CA HIS A 232 0.22 9.77 10.06
C HIS A 232 -0.40 9.58 11.45
N ALA A 233 -1.43 8.74 11.53
CA ALA A 233 -2.12 8.35 12.74
C ALA A 233 -2.89 7.04 12.53
N TYR A 234 -3.30 6.39 13.61
CA TYR A 234 -4.22 5.26 13.51
C TYR A 234 -5.69 5.72 13.53
N GLU A 235 -6.50 5.19 12.62
CA GLU A 235 -7.95 5.34 12.66
C GLU A 235 -8.64 4.06 12.20
N ARG A 236 -9.76 3.72 12.85
CA ARG A 236 -10.61 2.60 12.46
C ARG A 236 -12.06 3.02 12.44
N MET A 237 -12.68 2.91 11.27
CA MET A 237 -14.07 3.26 11.08
C MET A 237 -15.02 2.14 11.47
N ASN A 238 -16.26 2.52 11.79
CA ASN A 238 -17.38 1.59 11.69
C ASN A 238 -17.61 1.20 10.22
N ARG A 239 -18.42 0.16 9.99
CA ARG A 239 -18.82 -0.17 8.63
C ARG A 239 -19.59 1.00 8.01
N VAL A 240 -19.13 1.46 6.86
CA VAL A 240 -19.62 2.69 6.22
C VAL A 240 -19.71 2.49 4.71
N PHE A 241 -20.71 3.11 4.11
CA PHE A 241 -20.84 3.26 2.67
C PHE A 241 -21.42 4.65 2.38
N ASN A 242 -20.77 5.40 1.49
CA ASN A 242 -21.13 6.77 1.14
C ASN A 242 -21.45 7.67 2.35
N TYR A 243 -20.51 7.76 3.30
CA TYR A 243 -20.62 8.50 4.57
C TYR A 243 -21.80 8.08 5.48
N THR A 244 -22.44 6.94 5.20
CA THR A 244 -23.55 6.42 6.00
C THR A 244 -23.14 5.11 6.66
N LEU A 245 -23.44 4.97 7.96
CA LEU A 245 -23.23 3.70 8.65
C LEU A 245 -24.08 2.61 7.99
N ASP A 246 -23.42 1.56 7.50
CA ASP A 246 -24.06 0.48 6.77
C ASP A 246 -23.52 -0.86 7.28
N PRO A 247 -24.36 -1.77 7.81
CA PRO A 247 -23.90 -3.07 8.30
C PRO A 247 -23.23 -3.96 7.24
N CYS A 248 -23.45 -3.68 5.96
CA CYS A 248 -22.84 -4.36 4.83
C CYS A 248 -21.65 -3.59 4.21
N GLY A 249 -21.36 -2.37 4.68
CA GLY A 249 -20.20 -1.62 4.23
C GLY A 249 -18.87 -2.26 4.69
N PRO A 250 -17.76 -1.99 3.99
CA PRO A 250 -16.44 -2.40 4.44
C PRO A 250 -16.07 -1.73 5.77
N ARG A 251 -15.19 -2.35 6.55
CA ARG A 251 -14.48 -1.67 7.64
C ARG A 251 -13.21 -1.04 7.07
N LEU A 252 -12.97 0.24 7.34
CA LEU A 252 -11.77 0.94 6.88
C LEU A 252 -10.80 1.18 8.04
N HIS A 253 -9.51 1.00 7.75
CA HIS A 253 -8.41 1.13 8.67
C HIS A 253 -7.31 2.00 8.05
N ASN A 254 -6.87 3.02 8.79
CA ASN A 254 -5.67 3.79 8.50
C ASN A 254 -4.52 3.31 9.38
N SER A 255 -3.40 2.93 8.77
CA SER A 255 -2.27 2.27 9.44
C SER A 255 -1.02 3.13 9.33
N TRP A 256 -0.55 3.62 10.47
CA TRP A 256 0.71 4.34 10.67
C TRP A 256 1.37 3.84 11.95
#